data_AF-G0UB85-F1
#
_entry.id   AF-G0UB85-F1
#
_cell.length_a   1.000
_cell.length_b   1.000
_cell.length_c   1.000
_cell.angle_alpha   90.00
_cell.angle_beta   90.00
_cell.angle_gamma   90.00
#
_symmetry.space_group_name_H-M   'P 1'
#
loop_
_entity.id
_entity.type
_entity.pdbx_description
1 polymer ?
#
loop_
_entity_poly.entity_id
_entity_poly.type
_entity_poly.pdbx_seq_one_letter_code
_entity_poly.pdbx_strand_id
1 'polypeptide(L)' 'MAQPSPAWREEFETMKEMQEDRMNFANNMTCHERCVRNYWLNNFYGPEYRCMRNCLEKLNQVSIITNIILRKHDGDKP' A
#
# COMPACT_ATOMS: atom_id res chain seq x y z
N MET A 1 18.38 26.94 5.11
CA MET A 1 17.42 25.82 5.20
C MET A 1 16.30 26.27 6.12
N ALA A 2 15.13 26.60 5.57
CA ALA A 2 13.97 26.96 6.39
C ALA A 2 13.50 25.69 7.11
N GLN A 3 13.51 25.70 8.44
CA GLN A 3 12.93 24.60 9.20
C GLN A 3 11.42 24.59 8.94
N PRO A 4 10.82 23.45 8.56
CA PRO A 4 9.38 23.38 8.35
C PRO A 4 8.67 23.75 9.66
N SER A 5 7.64 24.61 9.56
CA SER A 5 6.87 25.01 10.73
C SER A 5 6.21 23.78 11.39
N PRO A 6 5.95 23.80 12.70
CA PRO A 6 5.29 22.69 13.39
C PRO A 6 3.95 22.30 12.73
N ALA A 7 3.16 23.28 12.28
CA ALA A 7 1.89 23.06 11.58
C ALA A 7 2.08 22.36 10.23
N TRP A 8 3.14 22.69 9.48
CA TRP A 8 3.45 22.00 8.23
C TRP A 8 3.83 20.54 8.47
N ARG A 9 4.51 20.25 9.58
CA ARG A 9 4.89 18.87 9.94
C ARG A 9 3.66 18.03 10.29
N GLU A 10 2.70 18.61 11.01
CA GLU A 10 1.43 17.97 11.35
C GLU A 10 0.54 17.70 10.11
N GLU A 11 0.41 18.68 9.22
CA GLU A 11 -0.30 18.49 7.95
C GLU A 11 0.37 17.45 7.06
N PHE A 12 1.71 17.42 7.03
CA PHE A 12 2.45 16.42 6.28
C PHE A 12 2.24 15.01 6.81
N GLU A 13 2.31 14.79 8.14
CA GLU A 13 2.03 13.49 8.74
C GLU A 13 0.56 13.06 8.48
N THR A 14 -0.39 13.98 8.57
CA THR A 14 -1.81 13.71 8.25
C THR A 14 -1.99 13.29 6.79
N MET A 15 -1.38 14.03 5.85
CA MET A 15 -1.43 13.69 4.42
C MET A 15 -0.76 12.35 4.12
N LYS A 16 0.33 12.03 4.83
CA LYS A 16 1.01 10.75 4.72
C LYS A 16 0.13 9.60 5.22
N GLU A 17 -0.52 9.76 6.36
CA GLU A 17 -1.48 8.79 6.89
C GLU A 17 -2.65 8.57 5.93
N MET A 18 -3.21 9.63 5.36
CA MET A 18 -4.26 9.52 4.33
C MET A 18 -3.78 8.82 3.06
N GLN A 19 -2.51 8.99 2.67
CA GLN A 19 -1.91 8.27 1.54
C GLN A 19 -1.70 6.78 1.86
N GLU A 20 -1.21 6.47 3.06
CA GLU A 20 -1.05 5.10 3.54
C GLU A 20 -2.40 4.37 3.59
N ASP A 21 -3.45 5.04 4.08
CA ASP A 21 -4.82 4.53 4.10
C ASP A 21 -5.38 4.29 2.70
N ARG A 22 -5.16 5.22 1.77
CA ARG A 22 -5.58 5.05 0.36
C ARG A 22 -4.86 3.88 -0.30
N MET A 23 -3.56 3.74 -0.07
CA MET A 23 -2.79 2.61 -0.60
C MET A 23 -3.27 1.29 0.01
N ASN A 24 -3.54 1.27 1.31
CA ASN A 24 -4.09 0.10 2.00
C ASN A 24 -5.46 -0.28 1.43
N PHE A 25 -6.34 0.71 1.20
CA PHE A 25 -7.64 0.48 0.57
C PHE A 25 -7.52 -0.09 -0.86
N ALA A 26 -6.68 0.51 -1.69
CA ALA A 26 -6.46 0.06 -3.07
C ALA A 26 -5.85 -1.35 -3.13
N ASN A 27 -4.89 -1.65 -2.27
CA ASN A 27 -4.28 -2.97 -2.14
C ASN A 27 -5.32 -4.01 -1.66
N ASN A 28 -6.14 -3.64 -0.69
CA ASN A 28 -7.20 -4.50 -0.17
C ASN A 28 -8.23 -4.83 -1.26
N MET A 29 -8.71 -3.82 -2.01
CA MET A 29 -9.62 -4.03 -3.15
C MET A 29 -8.99 -4.92 -4.24
N THR A 30 -7.74 -4.65 -4.62
CA THR A 30 -7.03 -5.45 -5.63
C THR A 30 -6.92 -6.91 -5.22
N CYS A 31 -6.58 -7.17 -3.96
CA CYS A 31 -6.51 -8.52 -3.44
C CYS A 31 -7.89 -9.17 -3.33
N HIS A 32 -8.90 -8.39 -2.95
CA HIS A 32 -10.28 -8.87 -2.86
C HIS A 32 -10.78 -9.33 -4.23
N GLU A 33 -10.60 -8.55 -5.29
CA GLU A 33 -10.97 -8.93 -6.66
C GLU A 33 -10.23 -10.17 -7.17
N ARG A 34 -9.00 -10.40 -6.72
CA ARG A 34 -8.20 -11.58 -7.13
C ARG A 34 -8.54 -12.84 -6.36
N CYS A 35 -8.82 -12.70 -5.06
CA CYS A 35 -8.89 -13.81 -4.12
C CYS A 35 -10.32 -14.21 -3.75
N VAL A 36 -11.25 -13.27 -3.73
CA VAL A 36 -12.65 -13.51 -3.37
C VAL A 36 -13.42 -13.72 -4.66
N ARG A 37 -13.83 -14.97 -4.91
CA ARG A 37 -14.58 -15.34 -6.12
C ARG A 37 -16.05 -15.62 -5.84
N ASN A 38 -16.39 -15.94 -4.58
CA ASN A 38 -17.74 -16.30 -4.19
C ASN A 38 -18.40 -15.21 -3.34
N TYR A 39 -18.75 -14.09 -3.98
CA TYR A 39 -19.53 -13.01 -3.35
C TYR A 39 -20.86 -13.48 -2.74
N TRP A 40 -21.38 -14.60 -3.22
CA TRP A 40 -22.70 -15.11 -2.88
C TRP A 40 -22.76 -15.86 -1.54
N LEU A 41 -21.64 -16.37 -1.04
CA LEU A 41 -21.66 -17.27 0.12
C LEU A 41 -21.44 -16.56 1.46
N ASN A 42 -21.19 -15.23 1.48
CA ASN A 42 -20.91 -14.41 2.67
C ASN A 42 -19.86 -14.98 3.65
N ASN A 43 -19.21 -16.07 3.28
CA ASN A 43 -18.26 -16.80 4.09
C ASN A 43 -16.92 -16.61 3.43
N PHE A 44 -16.07 -15.83 4.08
CA PHE A 44 -14.66 -15.76 3.74
C PHE A 44 -14.06 -17.12 4.06
N TYR A 45 -13.92 -18.00 3.06
CA TYR A 45 -13.39 -19.33 3.30
C TYR A 45 -11.89 -19.25 3.59
N GLY A 46 -11.36 -20.18 4.39
CA GLY A 46 -9.93 -20.24 4.73
C GLY A 46 -8.95 -20.08 3.54
N PRO A 47 -9.25 -20.63 2.35
CA PRO A 47 -8.45 -20.40 1.14
C PRO A 47 -8.45 -18.95 0.64
N GLU A 48 -9.60 -18.27 0.69
CA GLU A 48 -9.73 -16.85 0.29
C GLU A 48 -8.95 -15.96 1.27
N TYR A 49 -9.03 -16.25 2.58
CA TYR A 49 -8.22 -15.58 3.60
C TYR A 49 -6.71 -15.74 3.36
N ARG A 50 -6.26 -16.97 3.10
CA ARG A 50 -4.85 -17.24 2.79
C ARG A 50 -4.41 -16.53 1.51
N CYS A 51 -5.25 -16.49 0.49
CA CYS A 51 -4.97 -15.78 -0.75
C CYS A 51 -4.82 -14.27 -0.51
N MET A 52 -5.76 -13.65 0.22
CA MET A 52 -5.72 -12.23 0.57
C MET A 52 -4.44 -11.85 1.30
N ARG A 53 -4.07 -12.62 2.34
CA ARG A 53 -2.86 -12.37 3.11
C ARG A 53 -1.60 -12.44 2.25
N ASN A 54 -1.48 -13.48 1.43
CA ASN A 54 -0.35 -13.62 0.50
C ASN A 54 -0.31 -12.50 -0.55
N CYS A 55 -1.48 -12.05 -1.02
CA CYS A 55 -1.56 -10.96 -1.98
C CYS A 55 -1.09 -9.63 -1.36
N LEU A 56 -1.56 -9.30 -0.16
CA LEU A 56 -1.14 -8.10 0.56
C LEU A 56 0.36 -8.10 0.88
N GLU A 57 0.91 -9.24 1.35
CA GLU A 57 2.34 -9.38 1.60
C GLU A 57 3.17 -9.16 0.32
N LYS A 58 2.72 -9.68 -0.83
CA LYS A 58 3.39 -9.48 -2.12
C LYS A 58 3.27 -8.04 -2.62
N LEU A 59 2.13 -7.38 -2.47
CA LEU A 59 1.97 -5.97 -2.83
C LEU A 59 2.90 -5.08 -2.00
N ASN A 60 3.03 -5.36 -0.70
CA ASN A 60 3.98 -4.65 0.15
C ASN A 60 5.43 -4.87 -0.31
N GLN A 61 5.82 -6.11 -0.64
CA GLN A 61 7.13 -6.40 -1.22
C GLN A 61 7.38 -5.64 -2.54
N VAL A 62 6.39 -5.59 -3.43
CA VAL A 62 6.49 -4.85 -4.70
C VAL A 62 6.64 -3.35 -4.47
N SER A 63 5.92 -2.77 -3.50
CA SER A 63 6.08 -1.36 -3.13
C SER A 63 7.48 -1.04 -2.61
N ILE A 64 8.05 -1.92 -1.78
CA ILE A 64 9.43 -1.78 -1.28
C ILE A 64 10.42 -1.85 -2.44
N ILE A 65 10.29 -2.84 -3.33
CA ILE A 65 11.18 -3.01 -4.50
C ILE A 65 11.07 -1.80 -5.43
N THR A 66 9.86 -1.34 -5.73
CA THR A 66 9.62 -0.16 -6.58
C THR A 66 10.27 1.08 -6.00
N ASN A 67 10.13 1.32 -4.69
CA ASN A 67 10.79 2.43 -4.01
C ASN A 67 12.32 2.34 -4.06
N ILE A 68 12.90 1.14 -3.90
CA ILE A 68 14.35 0.94 -4.03
C ILE A 68 14.82 1.23 -5.46
N ILE A 69 14.08 0.74 -6.47
CA ILE A 69 14.40 0.94 -7.88
C ILE A 69 14.28 2.42 -8.27
N LEU A 70 13.20 3.10 -7.88
CA LEU A 70 13.01 4.53 -8.15
C LEU A 70 14.09 5.37 -7.49
N ARG A 71 14.46 5.09 -6.23
CA ARG A 71 15.58 5.78 -5.57
C ARG A 71 16.91 5.52 -6.26
N LYS A 72 17.14 4.32 -6.78
CA LYS A 72 18.32 4.01 -7.59
C LYS A 72 18.30 4.78 -8.92
N HIS A 73 17.14 4.93 -9.55
CA HIS A 73 16.99 5.61 -10.84
C HIS A 73 17.02 7.15 -10.72
N ASP A 74 16.57 7.72 -9.60
CA ASP A 74 16.70 9.15 -9.30
C ASP A 74 18.08 9.53 -8.73
N GLY A 75 18.78 8.60 -8.06
CA GLY A 75 20.17 8.75 -7.66
C GLY A 75 21.18 8.62 -8.80
N ASP A 76 20.71 8.17 -9.98
CA ASP A 76 21.48 8.00 -11.21
C ASP A 76 21.02 8.99 -12.31
N LYS A 77 20.49 10.15 -11.89
CA LYS A 77 20.40 11.32 -12.77
C LYS A 77 21.75 12.05 -12.76
N PRO A 78 22.44 12.19 -13.90
CA PRO A 78 23.65 13.02 -14.00
C PRO A 78 23.36 14.50 -13.74
#